data_AF-A0A0L8MWQ7-F1
#
_entry.id   AF-A0A0L8MWQ7-F1
#
_cell.length_a   1.000
_cell.length_b   1.000
_cell.length_c   1.000
_cell.angle_alpha   90.00
_cell.angle_beta   90.00
_cell.angle_gamma   90.00
#
_symmetry.space_group_name_H-M   'P 1'
#
loop_
_entity.id
_entity.type
_entity.pdbx_description
1 polymer ?
#
loop_
_entity_poly.entity_id
_entity_poly.type
_entity_poly.pdbx_seq_one_letter_code
_entity_poly.pdbx_strand_id
1 'polypeptide(L)'
;MTTTLPDKTLLLDDTASLRAAARFVREHDSAALLPLLLPGLGGPDLEALAGHCRFAHAGLLVFPPDADGLRAQLAACGLAVDTPAHPSVVVRERLARRHRRDPAELDVQILRPQVLGCGGERRAVEVFALTVPPHSGLEPIAAYERTRQHEAHLAFEIDRPEASALRGLCAILVRHGARPDGGGYNPHEDGTVLYFTLPADAACDYRRLELYARGDHQDTLAAHLDHDSRRDARQPAETLLHLLTGAWTTQALTTFARLGLPDVMDTRTACCTEDLARLTGAHPRSLAVLLRYLAMVGAVTPAPAPARTPARTPSPAHDTADAPEQAREQAPEQEGFRLTELGALLRADTPGSMRPLALMYGGPFYRSFSGLDHAVRTGQPAFDLIFGENHFDHFARDPELASLFDRSMAASSRMFQPLPAHPVIAAAAQAPAPATVVDIAGGNGELLGLLLTAHPRLRGVLLERPHAVGAARRRLAAAGCGERCDYRAGDFADVPSGGDVYVLSRVLHDWDDDRCREILRHCARAMPAHADLLVVERLLPVDGSPSLATAWDLHMLCNVGGRERRADHYARLFADAGLQLVGHSPLPLDAHVLHARRAPAPDPVTRRS
;
A
#
# COMPACT_ATOMS: atom_id res chain seq x y z
N MET A 1 45.50 15.83 -24.01
CA MET A 1 44.83 16.58 -25.08
C MET A 1 43.43 16.86 -24.60
N THR A 2 43.15 18.12 -24.31
CA THR A 2 41.89 18.65 -23.81
C THR A 2 40.86 18.59 -24.94
N THR A 3 39.93 17.65 -24.89
CA THR A 3 38.81 17.59 -25.84
C THR A 3 37.74 18.55 -25.34
N THR A 4 37.68 19.70 -25.98
CA THR A 4 36.64 20.73 -25.81
C THR A 4 35.24 20.14 -26.00
N LEU A 5 34.38 20.37 -25.01
CA LEU A 5 32.92 20.17 -25.09
C LEU A 5 32.37 20.97 -26.28
N PRO A 6 31.50 20.39 -27.13
CA PRO A 6 30.88 21.15 -28.21
C PRO A 6 29.95 22.23 -27.65
N ASP A 7 30.11 23.42 -28.22
CA ASP A 7 29.39 24.67 -27.94
C ASP A 7 27.86 24.48 -28.04
N LYS A 8 27.13 24.84 -26.97
CA LYS A 8 25.68 24.62 -26.79
C LYS A 8 24.78 25.58 -27.60
N THR A 9 25.32 26.20 -28.64
CA THR A 9 24.68 27.33 -29.34
C THR A 9 24.40 27.07 -30.83
N LEU A 10 24.68 25.87 -31.34
CA LEU A 10 24.21 25.44 -32.67
C LEU A 10 22.83 24.81 -32.52
N LEU A 11 21.80 25.41 -33.12
CA LEU A 11 20.50 24.79 -33.35
C LEU A 11 20.74 23.39 -33.93
N LEU A 12 20.46 22.34 -33.15
CA LEU A 12 20.56 20.96 -33.61
C LEU A 12 19.63 20.77 -34.81
N ASP A 13 20.22 20.58 -35.98
CA ASP A 13 19.51 20.07 -37.16
C ASP A 13 18.96 18.67 -36.83
N ASP A 14 17.73 18.37 -37.26
CA ASP A 14 17.05 17.10 -36.97
C ASP A 14 17.89 15.90 -37.44
N THR A 15 18.60 16.06 -38.56
CA THR A 15 19.53 15.07 -39.08
C THR A 15 20.68 14.77 -38.11
N ALA A 16 21.20 15.79 -37.42
CA ALA A 16 22.28 15.63 -36.45
C ALA A 16 21.78 14.90 -35.19
N SER A 17 20.60 15.26 -34.69
CA SER A 17 19.94 14.58 -33.57
C SER A 17 19.66 13.11 -33.89
N LEU A 18 19.12 12.83 -35.07
CA LEU A 18 18.83 11.48 -35.53
C LEU A 18 20.10 10.65 -35.71
N ARG A 19 21.17 11.23 -36.25
CA ARG A 19 22.49 10.58 -36.36
C ARG A 19 23.08 10.30 -34.98
N ALA A 20 22.95 11.22 -34.04
CA ALA A 20 23.42 11.05 -32.67
C ALA A 20 22.67 9.90 -31.98
N ALA A 21 21.34 9.85 -32.09
CA ALA A 21 20.52 8.76 -31.55
C ALA A 21 20.87 7.40 -32.19
N ALA A 22 21.00 7.34 -33.52
CA ALA A 22 21.38 6.12 -34.22
C ALA A 22 22.76 5.60 -33.79
N ARG A 23 23.74 6.49 -33.63
CA ARG A 23 25.06 6.15 -33.09
C ARG A 23 24.96 5.67 -31.64
N PHE A 24 24.21 6.39 -30.81
CA PHE A 24 24.02 6.05 -29.40
C PHE A 24 23.46 4.64 -29.22
N VAL A 25 22.43 4.27 -29.99
CA VAL A 25 21.80 2.94 -29.99
C VAL A 25 22.77 1.83 -30.41
N ARG A 26 23.70 2.12 -31.34
CA ARG A 26 24.74 1.17 -31.78
C ARG A 26 25.79 0.91 -30.72
N GLU A 27 26.21 1.95 -30.01
CA GLU A 27 27.44 1.94 -29.19
C GLU A 27 27.21 1.54 -27.72
N HIS A 28 26.00 1.66 -27.18
CA HIS A 28 25.76 1.44 -25.74
C HIS A 28 24.95 0.16 -25.49
N ASP A 29 25.35 -0.64 -24.50
CA ASP A 29 24.54 -1.76 -23.98
C ASP A 29 23.84 -1.40 -22.66
N SER A 30 22.93 -2.25 -22.19
CA SER A 30 22.18 -2.00 -20.94
C SER A 30 23.09 -1.77 -19.74
N ALA A 31 24.13 -2.59 -19.57
CA ALA A 31 24.98 -2.58 -18.38
C ALA A 31 25.86 -1.32 -18.32
N ALA A 32 26.29 -0.83 -19.47
CA ALA A 32 27.02 0.43 -19.59
C ALA A 32 26.10 1.66 -19.48
N LEU A 33 24.85 1.57 -19.94
CA LEU A 33 23.90 2.67 -19.97
C LEU A 33 23.35 3.00 -18.57
N LEU A 34 22.94 1.97 -17.81
CA LEU A 34 22.22 2.14 -16.55
C LEU A 34 22.98 3.01 -15.52
N PRO A 35 24.30 2.86 -15.30
CA PRO A 35 25.06 3.75 -14.41
C PRO A 35 25.16 5.19 -14.88
N LEU A 36 25.06 5.45 -16.20
CA LEU A 36 25.06 6.82 -16.75
C LEU A 36 23.71 7.52 -16.50
N LEU A 37 22.63 6.76 -16.48
CA LEU A 37 21.27 7.28 -16.23
C LEU A 37 20.99 7.48 -14.73
N LEU A 38 21.65 6.69 -13.88
CA LEU A 38 21.35 6.58 -12.45
C LEU A 38 22.64 6.76 -11.63
N PRO A 39 22.94 7.99 -11.19
CA PRO A 39 24.13 8.28 -10.39
C PRO A 39 24.22 7.41 -9.13
N GLY A 40 25.36 6.76 -8.94
CA GLY A 40 25.60 5.88 -7.78
C GLY A 40 25.10 4.44 -7.94
N LEU A 41 24.53 4.08 -9.09
CA LEU A 41 24.13 2.70 -9.37
C LEU A 41 25.37 1.80 -9.55
N GLY A 42 25.45 0.74 -8.74
CA GLY A 42 26.50 -0.27 -8.78
C GLY A 42 26.16 -1.51 -7.97
N GLY A 43 27.07 -2.50 -7.94
CA GLY A 43 26.91 -3.73 -7.17
C GLY A 43 25.63 -4.52 -7.52
N PRO A 44 24.90 -5.06 -6.52
CA PRO A 44 23.78 -5.96 -6.77
C PRO A 44 22.58 -5.29 -7.47
N ASP A 45 22.38 -3.99 -7.26
CA ASP A 45 21.30 -3.24 -7.91
C ASP A 45 21.56 -3.10 -9.43
N LEU A 46 22.83 -2.93 -9.84
CA LEU A 46 23.22 -2.90 -11.24
C LEU A 46 23.08 -4.29 -11.89
N GLU A 47 23.52 -5.35 -11.20
CA GLU A 47 23.37 -6.72 -11.69
C GLU A 47 21.89 -7.09 -11.89
N ALA A 48 21.02 -6.68 -10.96
CA ALA A 48 19.58 -6.89 -11.06
C ALA A 48 18.97 -6.13 -12.25
N LEU A 49 19.28 -4.85 -12.43
CA LEU A 49 18.75 -4.09 -13.57
C LEU A 49 19.32 -4.61 -14.90
N ALA A 50 20.63 -4.81 -15.01
CA ALA A 50 21.26 -5.29 -16.25
C ALA A 50 20.84 -6.71 -16.62
N GLY A 51 20.54 -7.57 -15.63
CA GLY A 51 20.08 -8.93 -15.85
C GLY A 51 18.61 -9.06 -16.27
N HIS A 52 17.81 -8.00 -16.09
CA HIS A 52 16.36 -8.02 -16.37
C HIS A 52 15.89 -6.98 -17.39
N CYS A 53 16.68 -5.92 -17.63
CA CYS A 53 16.34 -4.82 -18.54
C CYS A 53 17.26 -4.83 -19.78
N ARG A 54 16.66 -4.90 -20.95
CA ARG A 54 17.36 -4.81 -22.24
C ARG A 54 17.08 -3.48 -22.90
N PHE A 55 18.14 -2.73 -23.20
CA PHE A 55 18.02 -1.48 -23.94
C PHE A 55 17.48 -1.76 -25.34
N ALA A 56 16.28 -1.22 -25.61
CA ALA A 56 15.48 -1.53 -26.79
C ALA A 56 15.57 -0.42 -27.84
N HIS A 57 15.29 0.84 -27.46
CA HIS A 57 15.35 1.96 -28.37
C HIS A 57 15.64 3.31 -27.70
N ALA A 58 16.08 4.26 -28.52
CA ALA A 58 16.10 5.68 -28.18
C ALA A 58 15.03 6.40 -29.01
N GLY A 59 14.15 7.14 -28.33
CA GLY A 59 13.09 7.92 -28.95
C GLY A 59 13.49 9.38 -29.15
N LEU A 60 13.00 10.01 -30.22
CA LEU A 60 13.14 11.44 -30.47
C LEU A 60 12.04 11.98 -31.40
N LEU A 61 11.77 13.28 -31.31
CA LEU A 61 10.86 14.02 -32.20
C LEU A 61 11.66 14.85 -33.20
N VAL A 62 11.33 14.72 -34.49
CA VAL A 62 11.93 15.46 -35.62
C VAL A 62 10.85 16.17 -36.43
N PHE A 63 11.25 17.16 -37.25
CA PHE A 63 10.33 18.07 -37.94
C PHE A 63 10.67 18.20 -39.43
N PRO A 64 10.46 17.14 -40.23
CA PRO A 64 10.69 17.18 -41.67
C PRO A 64 9.67 18.09 -42.37
N PRO A 65 10.02 18.72 -43.50
CA PRO A 65 9.07 19.55 -44.27
C PRO A 65 7.96 18.73 -44.92
N ASP A 66 8.27 17.49 -45.31
CA ASP A 66 7.38 16.53 -45.96
C ASP A 66 7.95 15.10 -45.82
N ALA A 67 7.25 14.11 -46.38
CA ALA A 67 7.67 12.71 -46.34
C ALA A 67 9.00 12.43 -47.07
N ASP A 68 9.35 13.20 -48.11
CA ASP A 68 10.62 13.06 -48.82
C ASP A 68 11.78 13.60 -47.97
N GLY A 69 11.56 14.72 -47.27
CA GLY A 69 12.49 15.27 -46.29
C GLY A 69 12.79 14.28 -45.16
N LEU A 70 11.77 13.58 -44.65
CA LEU A 70 11.95 12.53 -43.64
C LEU A 70 12.79 11.37 -44.19
N ARG A 71 12.49 10.89 -45.40
CA ARG A 71 13.27 9.82 -46.06
C ARG A 71 14.74 10.24 -46.25
N ALA A 72 14.99 11.47 -46.68
CA ALA A 72 16.34 12.01 -46.85
C ALA A 72 17.10 12.08 -45.52
N GLN A 73 16.44 12.50 -44.43
CA GLN A 73 17.03 12.52 -43.08
C GLN A 73 17.39 11.11 -42.59
N LEU A 74 16.48 10.13 -42.76
CA LEU A 74 16.73 8.72 -42.41
C LEU A 74 17.91 8.14 -43.21
N ALA A 75 17.94 8.37 -44.52
CA ALA A 75 19.03 7.95 -45.40
C ALA A 75 20.39 8.52 -44.96
N ALA A 76 20.43 9.82 -44.65
CA ALA A 76 21.64 10.52 -44.19
C ALA A 76 22.16 10.03 -42.83
N CYS A 77 21.36 9.26 -42.09
CA CYS A 77 21.72 8.63 -40.82
C CYS A 77 22.01 7.13 -40.94
N GLY A 78 21.88 6.56 -42.15
CA GLY A 78 22.00 5.12 -42.38
C GLY A 78 20.88 4.32 -41.71
N LEU A 79 19.68 4.89 -41.64
CA LEU A 79 18.46 4.23 -41.16
C LEU A 79 17.61 3.80 -42.35
N ALA A 80 16.82 2.73 -42.19
CA ALA A 80 15.98 2.21 -43.26
C ALA A 80 14.89 3.21 -43.67
N VAL A 81 14.93 3.67 -44.91
CA VAL A 81 14.01 4.68 -45.46
C VAL A 81 12.60 4.14 -45.70
N ASP A 82 12.47 2.83 -45.91
CA ASP A 82 11.19 2.14 -46.15
C ASP A 82 10.54 1.63 -44.86
N THR A 83 10.95 2.17 -43.71
CA THR A 83 10.34 1.80 -42.42
C THR A 83 8.87 2.22 -42.43
N PRO A 84 7.92 1.32 -42.10
CA PRO A 84 6.51 1.67 -42.01
C PRO A 84 6.28 2.84 -41.04
N ALA A 85 5.48 3.81 -41.48
CA ALA A 85 5.05 4.93 -40.67
C ALA A 85 3.60 4.74 -40.25
N HIS A 86 3.31 5.01 -38.99
CA HIS A 86 1.96 4.94 -38.42
C HIS A 86 1.58 6.25 -37.74
N PRO A 87 0.31 6.66 -37.72
CA PRO A 87 -0.10 7.84 -36.97
C PRO A 87 0.16 7.69 -35.47
N SER A 88 0.87 8.66 -34.86
CA SER A 88 1.13 8.68 -33.42
C SER A 88 0.05 9.47 -32.70
N VAL A 89 -0.97 8.80 -32.19
CA VAL A 89 -2.09 9.46 -31.47
C VAL A 89 -1.60 10.12 -30.18
N VAL A 90 -0.76 9.42 -29.41
CA VAL A 90 -0.35 9.86 -28.06
C VAL A 90 0.58 11.08 -28.11
N VAL A 91 1.57 11.10 -29.01
CA VAL A 91 2.48 12.25 -29.14
C VAL A 91 1.75 13.43 -29.77
N ARG A 92 0.86 13.19 -30.73
CA ARG A 92 -0.01 14.23 -31.31
C ARG A 92 -0.86 14.93 -30.26
N GLU A 93 -1.53 14.18 -29.39
CA GLU A 93 -2.33 14.76 -28.31
C GLU A 93 -1.48 15.52 -27.28
N ARG A 94 -0.28 15.01 -26.95
CA ARG A 94 0.66 15.70 -26.04
C ARG A 94 1.12 17.03 -26.62
N LEU A 95 1.52 17.05 -27.90
CA LEU A 95 1.93 18.27 -28.59
C LEU A 95 0.78 19.27 -28.70
N ALA A 96 -0.41 18.80 -29.09
CA ALA A 96 -1.62 19.61 -29.17
C ALA A 96 -1.94 20.30 -27.84
N ARG A 97 -1.92 19.54 -26.74
CA ARG A 97 -2.17 20.07 -25.38
C ARG A 97 -1.10 21.09 -24.97
N ARG A 98 0.18 20.77 -25.17
CA ARG A 98 1.31 21.61 -24.76
C ARG A 98 1.34 22.94 -25.50
N HIS A 99 1.02 22.92 -26.78
CA HIS A 99 1.04 24.10 -27.67
C HIS A 99 -0.34 24.72 -27.88
N ARG A 100 -1.38 24.21 -27.19
CA ARG A 100 -2.77 24.66 -27.29
C ARG A 100 -3.27 24.71 -28.74
N ARG A 101 -3.02 23.63 -29.48
CA ARG A 101 -3.45 23.42 -30.87
C ARG A 101 -4.52 22.34 -30.95
N ASP A 102 -5.26 22.35 -32.05
CA ASP A 102 -6.13 21.23 -32.39
C ASP A 102 -5.25 20.02 -32.81
N PRO A 103 -5.43 18.82 -32.23
CA PRO A 103 -4.74 17.62 -32.67
C PRO A 103 -4.87 17.34 -34.19
N ALA A 104 -5.97 17.74 -34.83
CA ALA A 104 -6.17 17.56 -36.26
C ALA A 104 -5.21 18.39 -37.13
N GLU A 105 -4.61 19.46 -36.57
CA GLU A 105 -3.63 20.31 -37.26
C GLU A 105 -2.21 19.72 -37.23
N LEU A 106 -1.99 18.64 -36.49
CA LEU A 106 -0.67 18.05 -36.27
C LEU A 106 -0.57 16.68 -36.93
N ASP A 107 0.12 16.61 -38.07
CA ASP A 107 0.48 15.35 -38.72
C ASP A 107 1.72 14.75 -38.06
N VAL A 108 1.49 13.88 -37.06
CA VAL A 108 2.55 13.19 -36.34
C VAL A 108 2.54 11.70 -36.69
N GLN A 109 3.65 11.24 -37.24
CA GLN A 109 3.90 9.84 -37.54
C GLN A 109 4.91 9.24 -36.55
N ILE A 110 4.85 7.93 -36.32
CA ILE A 110 5.85 7.14 -35.58
C ILE A 110 6.47 6.11 -36.52
N LEU A 111 7.80 5.99 -36.47
CA LEU A 111 8.60 5.03 -37.20
C LEU A 111 9.62 4.39 -36.25
N ARG A 112 9.93 3.10 -36.45
CA ARG A 112 10.92 2.37 -35.64
C ARG A 112 12.00 1.70 -36.51
N PRO A 113 12.84 2.48 -37.24
CA PRO A 113 13.94 1.93 -38.02
C PRO A 113 14.88 1.09 -37.16
N GLN A 114 15.16 -0.12 -37.63
CA GLN A 114 15.99 -1.09 -36.93
C GLN A 114 17.49 -0.73 -37.03
N VAL A 115 18.21 -0.96 -35.95
CA VAL A 115 19.64 -0.71 -35.79
C VAL A 115 20.27 -1.91 -35.11
N LEU A 116 21.41 -2.36 -35.62
CA LEU A 116 22.19 -3.42 -34.98
C LEU A 116 23.10 -2.82 -33.90
N GLY A 117 22.96 -3.30 -32.68
CA GLY A 117 23.85 -2.96 -31.56
C GLY A 117 25.24 -3.58 -31.72
N CYS A 118 26.19 -3.15 -30.89
CA CYS A 118 27.57 -3.62 -30.90
C CYS A 118 27.73 -5.14 -30.67
N GLY A 119 26.80 -5.79 -29.96
CA GLY A 119 26.77 -7.24 -29.76
C GLY A 119 25.87 -8.01 -30.74
N GLY A 120 25.32 -7.34 -31.76
CA GLY A 120 24.44 -7.95 -32.77
C GLY A 120 22.95 -7.99 -32.39
N GLU A 121 22.57 -7.45 -31.23
CA GLU A 121 21.16 -7.28 -30.86
C GLU A 121 20.42 -6.37 -31.86
N ARG A 122 19.15 -6.69 -32.10
CA ARG A 122 18.24 -5.82 -32.84
C ARG A 122 17.63 -4.79 -31.89
N ARG A 123 17.89 -3.53 -32.17
CA ARG A 123 17.35 -2.36 -31.46
C ARG A 123 16.68 -1.44 -32.46
N ALA A 124 16.03 -0.38 -31.98
CA ALA A 124 15.44 0.63 -32.86
C ALA A 124 15.86 2.04 -32.48
N VAL A 125 15.72 2.96 -33.43
CA VAL A 125 15.52 4.38 -33.13
C VAL A 125 14.04 4.65 -33.31
N GLU A 126 13.37 5.15 -32.29
CA GLU A 126 11.96 5.50 -32.39
C GLU A 126 11.82 6.97 -32.79
N VAL A 127 11.33 7.20 -34.00
CA VAL A 127 11.24 8.52 -34.61
C VAL A 127 9.79 8.95 -34.61
N PHE A 128 9.47 9.99 -33.84
CA PHE A 128 8.25 10.75 -34.02
C PHE A 128 8.54 11.86 -35.03
N ALA A 129 7.77 11.92 -36.11
CA ALA A 129 7.94 12.92 -37.16
C ALA A 129 6.68 13.80 -37.21
N LEU A 130 6.82 15.07 -36.82
CA LEU A 130 5.80 16.09 -37.06
C LEU A 130 6.10 16.77 -38.40
N THR A 131 5.22 16.63 -39.38
CA THR A 131 5.38 17.30 -40.69
C THR A 131 5.24 18.82 -40.50
N VAL A 132 6.27 19.59 -40.87
CA VAL A 132 6.31 21.06 -40.74
C VAL A 132 6.59 21.70 -42.11
N PRO A 133 5.56 21.89 -42.96
CA PRO A 133 5.74 22.54 -44.25
C PRO A 133 6.27 23.97 -44.09
N PRO A 134 7.06 24.48 -45.06
CA PRO A 134 7.50 25.87 -45.02
C PRO A 134 6.31 26.84 -44.96
N HIS A 135 6.38 27.81 -44.06
CA HIS A 135 5.35 28.83 -43.79
C HIS A 135 4.04 28.29 -43.18
N SER A 136 4.07 27.11 -42.54
CA SER A 136 2.87 26.47 -41.96
C SER A 136 2.44 27.02 -40.59
N GLY A 137 3.27 27.86 -39.96
CA GLY A 137 3.02 28.35 -38.59
C GLY A 137 3.36 27.33 -37.50
N LEU A 138 3.87 26.15 -37.88
CA LEU A 138 4.36 25.09 -36.98
C LEU A 138 5.86 25.24 -36.67
N GLU A 139 6.57 26.14 -37.35
CA GLU A 139 8.00 26.39 -37.14
C GLU A 139 8.35 26.82 -35.70
N PRO A 140 7.54 27.66 -35.01
CA PRO A 140 7.80 27.97 -33.60
C PRO A 140 7.68 26.76 -32.68
N ILE A 141 6.75 25.84 -32.98
CA ILE A 141 6.58 24.58 -32.24
C ILE A 141 7.81 23.71 -32.45
N ALA A 142 8.25 23.56 -33.71
CA ALA A 142 9.45 22.81 -34.04
C ALA A 142 10.70 23.37 -33.35
N ALA A 143 10.90 24.70 -33.34
CA ALA A 143 12.02 25.33 -32.66
C ALA A 143 11.98 25.11 -31.14
N TYR A 144 10.80 25.23 -30.52
CA TYR A 144 10.62 24.97 -29.09
C TYR A 144 10.92 23.51 -28.73
N GLU A 145 10.36 22.57 -29.48
CA GLU A 145 10.53 21.14 -29.20
C GLU A 145 11.93 20.63 -29.53
N ARG A 146 12.60 21.16 -30.55
CA ARG A 146 14.04 20.87 -30.78
C ARG A 146 14.91 21.26 -29.60
N THR A 147 14.59 22.38 -28.95
CA THR A 147 15.35 22.88 -27.80
C THR A 147 15.04 22.10 -26.52
N ARG A 148 13.78 21.70 -26.33
CA ARG A 148 13.30 21.10 -25.09
C ARG A 148 13.33 19.57 -25.08
N GLN A 149 13.28 18.95 -26.26
CA GLN A 149 13.37 17.50 -26.46
C GLN A 149 12.40 16.70 -25.57
N HIS A 150 11.16 17.16 -25.38
CA HIS A 150 10.23 16.53 -24.42
C HIS A 150 9.90 15.06 -24.73
N GLU A 151 9.97 14.66 -26.00
CA GLU A 151 9.70 13.28 -26.42
C GLU A 151 10.98 12.42 -26.49
N ALA A 152 12.15 12.99 -26.18
CA ALA A 152 13.40 12.24 -26.17
C ALA A 152 13.47 11.33 -24.93
N HIS A 153 13.62 10.03 -25.17
CA HIS A 153 13.63 9.03 -24.10
C HIS A 153 14.49 7.81 -24.46
N LEU A 154 14.82 7.01 -23.45
CA LEU A 154 15.47 5.70 -23.61
C LEU A 154 14.55 4.61 -23.08
N ALA A 155 14.30 3.59 -23.87
CA ALA A 155 13.40 2.50 -23.51
C ALA A 155 14.16 1.20 -23.24
N PHE A 156 13.71 0.50 -22.20
CA PHE A 156 14.19 -0.82 -21.84
C PHE A 156 13.03 -1.81 -21.81
N GLU A 157 13.22 -2.94 -22.48
CA GLU A 157 12.32 -4.08 -22.43
C GLU A 157 12.70 -5.00 -21.26
N ILE A 158 11.69 -5.56 -20.62
CA ILE A 158 11.87 -6.48 -19.50
C ILE A 158 11.70 -7.92 -20.00
N ASP A 159 12.76 -8.71 -19.88
CA ASP A 159 12.82 -10.08 -20.41
C ASP A 159 11.79 -11.02 -19.77
N ARG A 160 11.59 -10.87 -18.45
CA ARG A 160 10.67 -11.68 -17.63
C ARG A 160 9.95 -10.79 -16.62
N PRO A 161 8.82 -10.18 -17.02
CA PRO A 161 8.11 -9.22 -16.18
C PRO A 161 7.23 -9.94 -15.14
N GLU A 162 7.84 -10.68 -14.22
CA GLU A 162 7.10 -11.18 -13.04
C GLU A 162 6.75 -10.01 -12.12
N ALA A 163 5.56 -10.01 -11.50
CA ALA A 163 5.08 -8.86 -10.72
C ALA A 163 6.03 -8.45 -9.58
N SER A 164 6.69 -9.41 -8.92
CA SER A 164 7.71 -9.14 -7.89
C SER A 164 8.98 -8.53 -8.48
N ALA A 165 9.45 -9.04 -9.62
CA ALA A 165 10.63 -8.52 -10.32
C ALA A 165 10.39 -7.09 -10.82
N LEU A 166 9.24 -6.83 -11.46
CA LEU A 166 8.89 -5.50 -11.97
C LEU A 166 8.82 -4.45 -10.84
N ARG A 167 8.21 -4.80 -9.70
CA ARG A 167 8.19 -3.93 -8.51
C ARG A 167 9.59 -3.68 -7.96
N GLY A 168 10.43 -4.72 -7.91
CA GLY A 168 11.84 -4.60 -7.49
C GLY A 168 12.63 -3.65 -8.39
N LEU A 169 12.52 -3.79 -9.71
CA LEU A 169 13.19 -2.93 -10.68
C LEU A 169 12.73 -1.47 -10.54
N CYS A 170 11.43 -1.22 -10.42
CA CYS A 170 10.89 0.12 -10.18
C CYS A 170 11.43 0.72 -8.88
N ALA A 171 11.50 -0.07 -7.80
CA ALA A 171 12.04 0.39 -6.52
C ALA A 171 13.53 0.73 -6.60
N ILE A 172 14.32 -0.02 -7.36
CA ILE A 172 15.74 0.28 -7.61
C ILE A 172 15.86 1.61 -8.39
N LEU A 173 15.09 1.79 -9.47
CA LEU A 173 15.09 3.05 -10.22
C LEU A 173 14.79 4.26 -9.32
N VAL A 174 13.76 4.16 -8.48
CA VAL A 174 13.36 5.23 -7.56
C VAL A 174 14.42 5.50 -6.49
N ARG A 175 15.06 4.45 -5.97
CA ARG A 175 16.15 4.57 -4.99
C ARG A 175 17.33 5.36 -5.55
N HIS A 176 17.63 5.18 -6.83
CA HIS A 176 18.71 5.89 -7.54
C HIS A 176 18.25 7.17 -8.24
N GLY A 177 17.13 7.74 -7.77
CA GLY A 177 16.74 9.11 -8.09
C GLY A 177 15.83 9.29 -9.30
N ALA A 178 15.46 8.22 -10.01
CA ALA A 178 14.44 8.30 -11.04
C ALA A 178 13.05 8.52 -10.40
N ARG A 179 12.15 9.22 -11.09
CA ARG A 179 10.81 9.50 -10.58
C ARG A 179 9.74 9.01 -11.55
N PRO A 180 8.73 8.26 -11.09
CA PRO A 180 7.58 7.89 -11.91
C PRO A 180 6.96 9.11 -12.61
N ASP A 181 6.64 8.97 -13.89
CA ASP A 181 6.19 10.04 -14.79
C ASP A 181 5.10 9.53 -15.76
N GLY A 182 4.11 8.86 -15.18
CA GLY A 182 3.00 8.26 -15.91
C GLY A 182 3.30 6.86 -16.46
N GLY A 183 2.34 6.33 -17.22
CA GLY A 183 2.41 4.97 -17.75
C GLY A 183 1.04 4.53 -18.26
N GLY A 184 0.98 3.34 -18.85
CA GLY A 184 -0.27 2.79 -19.36
C GLY A 184 -0.13 1.36 -19.83
N TYR A 185 -1.26 0.66 -19.85
CA TYR A 185 -1.37 -0.64 -20.51
C TYR A 185 -1.91 -0.45 -21.93
N ASN A 186 -1.24 -1.05 -22.92
CA ASN A 186 -1.69 -1.07 -24.31
C ASN A 186 -2.24 -2.46 -24.66
N PRO A 187 -3.57 -2.63 -24.84
CA PRO A 187 -4.18 -3.91 -25.19
C PRO A 187 -3.77 -4.44 -26.57
N HIS A 188 -3.33 -3.57 -27.48
CA HIS A 188 -2.94 -3.97 -28.83
C HIS A 188 -1.55 -4.61 -28.90
N GLU A 189 -0.65 -4.18 -28.01
CA GLU A 189 0.73 -4.69 -27.92
C GLU A 189 0.89 -5.72 -26.80
N ASP A 190 -0.17 -5.93 -25.98
CA ASP A 190 -0.14 -6.75 -24.75
C ASP A 190 1.06 -6.37 -23.88
N GLY A 191 1.13 -5.10 -23.51
CA GLY A 191 2.27 -4.53 -22.81
C GLY A 191 1.91 -3.36 -21.91
N THR A 192 2.56 -3.32 -20.75
CA THR A 192 2.49 -2.23 -19.78
C THR A 192 3.76 -1.38 -19.88
N VAL A 193 3.58 -0.07 -20.02
CA VAL A 193 4.65 0.92 -20.10
C VAL A 193 4.68 1.75 -18.82
N LEU A 194 5.86 1.89 -18.24
CA LEU A 194 6.12 2.70 -17.04
C LEU A 194 7.16 3.75 -17.38
N TYR A 195 6.84 5.03 -17.14
CA TYR A 195 7.73 6.13 -17.46
C TYR A 195 8.42 6.68 -16.23
N PHE A 196 9.67 7.10 -16.39
CA PHE A 196 10.43 7.74 -15.33
C PHE A 196 11.11 9.00 -15.86
N THR A 197 11.10 10.08 -15.08
CA THR A 197 12.07 11.16 -15.25
C THR A 197 13.38 10.77 -14.57
N LEU A 198 14.49 11.11 -15.22
CA LEU A 198 15.84 10.83 -14.73
C LEU A 198 16.35 11.98 -13.84
N PRO A 199 17.25 11.70 -12.88
CA PRO A 199 17.80 12.72 -11.99
C PRO A 199 18.58 13.78 -12.76
N ALA A 200 18.65 15.00 -12.21
CA ALA A 200 19.19 16.17 -12.91
C ALA A 200 20.69 16.04 -13.25
N ASP A 201 21.43 15.29 -12.43
CA ASP A 201 22.86 15.00 -12.50
C ASP A 201 23.20 13.71 -13.27
N ALA A 202 22.21 13.09 -13.94
CA ALA A 202 22.48 12.00 -14.89
C ALA A 202 23.50 12.45 -15.95
N ALA A 203 24.47 11.58 -16.27
CA ALA A 203 25.56 11.86 -17.21
C ALA A 203 25.14 11.67 -18.68
N CYS A 204 23.84 11.70 -18.96
CA CYS A 204 23.22 11.45 -20.24
C CYS A 204 22.27 12.59 -20.59
N ASP A 205 22.20 12.97 -21.87
CA ASP A 205 21.35 14.07 -22.33
C ASP A 205 19.85 13.70 -22.36
N TYR A 206 19.52 12.41 -22.22
CA TYR A 206 18.14 11.95 -22.12
C TYR A 206 17.59 12.18 -20.72
N ARG A 207 16.38 12.75 -20.64
CA ARG A 207 15.71 13.09 -19.37
C ARG A 207 14.62 12.11 -18.96
N ARG A 208 14.28 11.17 -19.82
CA ARG A 208 13.18 10.23 -19.60
C ARG A 208 13.62 8.80 -19.92
N LEU A 209 13.20 7.89 -19.07
CA LEU A 209 13.39 6.46 -19.19
C LEU A 209 12.01 5.79 -19.31
N GLU A 210 11.90 4.83 -20.22
CA GLU A 210 10.72 3.99 -20.42
C GLU A 210 11.06 2.55 -20.04
N LEU A 211 10.22 1.92 -19.22
CA LEU A 211 10.24 0.47 -19.00
C LEU A 211 9.03 -0.17 -19.68
N TYR A 212 9.30 -1.07 -20.61
CA TYR A 212 8.29 -1.88 -21.28
C TYR A 212 8.25 -3.29 -20.68
N ALA A 213 7.10 -3.65 -20.13
CA ALA A 213 6.83 -4.98 -19.58
C ALA A 213 5.71 -5.65 -20.38
N ARG A 214 5.99 -6.79 -21.01
CA ARG A 214 4.94 -7.58 -21.69
C ARG A 214 3.88 -8.08 -20.68
N GLY A 215 2.60 -8.02 -21.07
CA GLY A 215 1.45 -8.39 -20.27
C GLY A 215 0.80 -7.22 -19.53
N ASP A 216 -0.36 -7.50 -18.93
CA ASP A 216 -1.12 -6.54 -18.13
C ASP A 216 -0.66 -6.55 -16.66
N HIS A 217 0.01 -5.48 -16.23
CA HIS A 217 0.58 -5.33 -14.89
C HIS A 217 -0.15 -4.27 -14.06
N GLN A 218 -1.49 -4.34 -14.01
CA GLN A 218 -2.37 -3.32 -13.40
C GLN A 218 -1.94 -2.89 -11.99
N ASP A 219 -1.59 -3.83 -11.11
CA ASP A 219 -1.20 -3.52 -9.73
C ASP A 219 0.09 -2.70 -9.66
N THR A 220 1.08 -3.05 -10.49
CA THR A 220 2.36 -2.35 -10.54
C THR A 220 2.20 -0.99 -11.20
N LEU A 221 1.40 -0.90 -12.26
CA LEU A 221 1.04 0.36 -12.90
C LEU A 221 0.28 1.28 -11.93
N ALA A 222 -0.69 0.76 -11.18
CA ALA A 222 -1.43 1.53 -10.18
C ALA A 222 -0.49 2.05 -9.08
N ALA A 223 0.42 1.22 -8.57
CA ALA A 223 1.41 1.65 -7.59
C ALA A 223 2.39 2.70 -8.15
N HIS A 224 2.78 2.56 -9.42
CA HIS A 224 3.64 3.50 -10.13
C HIS A 224 2.97 4.87 -10.30
N LEU A 225 1.68 4.90 -10.69
CA LEU A 225 0.87 6.11 -10.85
C LEU A 225 0.48 6.73 -9.48
N ASP A 226 0.33 5.92 -8.43
CA ASP A 226 0.08 6.41 -7.06
C ASP A 226 1.33 7.08 -6.46
N HIS A 227 2.52 6.70 -6.92
CA HIS A 227 3.78 7.32 -6.53
C HIS A 227 3.89 8.79 -7.01
N ASP A 228 3.30 9.10 -8.17
CA ASP A 228 3.12 10.45 -8.73
C ASP A 228 2.06 11.23 -7.92
N SER A 229 0.95 10.56 -7.57
CA SER A 229 -0.19 11.12 -6.82
C SER A 229 0.13 11.51 -5.37
N ARG A 230 1.17 10.92 -4.75
CA ARG A 230 1.51 11.12 -3.33
C ARG A 230 2.76 11.97 -3.08
N ARG A 231 3.60 12.23 -4.10
CA ARG A 231 4.86 12.97 -3.92
C ARG A 231 5.04 14.19 -4.81
N ASP A 232 4.38 14.29 -5.96
CA ASP A 232 4.50 15.49 -6.78
C ASP A 232 3.43 16.54 -6.44
N ALA A 233 3.93 17.71 -6.04
CA ALA A 233 3.25 18.98 -5.77
C ALA A 233 2.51 19.17 -4.42
N ARG A 234 3.10 18.76 -3.29
CA ARG A 234 2.89 19.53 -2.05
C ARG A 234 4.20 20.13 -1.57
N GLN A 235 4.23 21.46 -1.36
CA GLN A 235 5.35 22.09 -0.69
C GLN A 235 5.56 21.40 0.67
N PRO A 236 6.78 21.30 1.23
CA PRO A 236 7.00 20.68 2.54
C PRO A 236 6.04 21.17 3.64
N ALA A 237 5.66 22.45 3.57
CA ALA A 237 4.64 23.05 4.44
C ALA A 237 3.24 22.42 4.28
N GLU A 238 2.80 22.14 3.05
CA GLU A 238 1.50 21.51 2.77
C GLU A 238 1.48 20.03 3.19
N THR A 239 2.60 19.33 2.99
CA THR A 239 2.77 17.96 3.49
C THR A 239 2.71 17.93 5.01
N LEU A 240 3.45 18.83 5.68
CA LEU A 240 3.40 18.95 7.14
C LEU A 240 2.00 19.31 7.63
N LEU A 241 1.32 20.26 6.98
CA LEU A 241 -0.06 20.63 7.31
C LEU A 241 -1.01 19.45 7.18
N HIS A 242 -0.84 18.62 6.14
CA HIS A 242 -1.64 17.40 5.99
C HIS A 242 -1.39 16.39 7.11
N LEU A 243 -0.14 16.18 7.51
CA LEU A 243 0.21 15.29 8.63
C LEU A 243 -0.35 15.82 9.97
N LEU A 244 -0.22 17.12 10.22
CA LEU A 244 -0.75 17.78 11.44
C LEU A 244 -2.27 17.66 11.56
N THR A 245 -2.97 17.52 10.44
CA THR A 245 -4.44 17.51 10.38
C THR A 245 -5.03 16.10 10.33
N GLY A 246 -4.21 15.04 10.35
CA GLY A 246 -4.67 13.64 10.37
C GLY A 246 -5.58 13.32 11.57
N ALA A 247 -5.42 14.01 12.68
CA ALA A 247 -6.28 13.87 13.86
C ALA A 247 -7.75 14.23 13.58
N TRP A 248 -8.01 15.10 12.60
CA TRP A 248 -9.37 15.44 12.14
C TRP A 248 -10.02 14.25 11.42
N THR A 249 -9.26 13.51 10.61
CA THR A 249 -9.74 12.30 9.94
C THR A 249 -10.20 11.25 10.93
N THR A 250 -9.40 10.99 11.98
CA THR A 250 -9.78 10.05 13.04
C THR A 250 -11.11 10.47 13.67
N GLN A 251 -11.24 11.73 14.10
CA GLN A 251 -12.48 12.22 14.71
C GLN A 251 -13.68 12.24 13.74
N ALA A 252 -13.46 12.54 12.46
CA ALA A 252 -14.51 12.52 11.45
C ALA A 252 -15.08 11.11 11.24
N LEU A 253 -14.22 10.11 11.08
CA LEU A 253 -14.62 8.69 10.95
C LEU A 253 -15.28 8.17 12.23
N THR A 254 -14.75 8.55 13.40
CA THR A 254 -15.38 8.21 14.68
C THR A 254 -16.75 8.84 14.84
N THR A 255 -16.92 10.11 14.44
CA THR A 255 -18.22 10.80 14.49
C THR A 255 -19.20 10.17 13.50
N PHE A 256 -18.73 9.81 12.30
CA PHE A 256 -19.50 9.08 11.30
C PHE A 256 -20.05 7.76 11.85
N ALA A 257 -19.17 6.97 12.48
CA ALA A 257 -19.52 5.72 13.16
C ALA A 257 -20.44 5.95 14.38
N ARG A 258 -20.20 6.99 15.19
CA ARG A 258 -20.96 7.26 16.41
C ARG A 258 -22.39 7.71 16.11
N LEU A 259 -22.59 8.52 15.07
CA LEU A 259 -23.91 8.97 14.62
C LEU A 259 -24.73 7.86 13.93
N GLY A 260 -24.14 6.69 13.65
CA GLY A 260 -24.82 5.60 12.93
C GLY A 260 -25.09 5.92 11.47
N LEU A 261 -24.37 6.89 10.89
CA LEU A 261 -24.53 7.27 9.48
C LEU A 261 -24.30 6.09 8.50
N PRO A 262 -23.29 5.22 8.68
CA PRO A 262 -23.12 4.05 7.81
C PRO A 262 -24.35 3.12 7.75
N ASP A 263 -25.12 3.07 8.84
CA ASP A 263 -26.27 2.16 8.98
C ASP A 263 -27.50 2.70 8.25
N VAL A 264 -27.61 4.03 8.08
CA VAL A 264 -28.75 4.69 7.42
C VAL A 264 -28.47 5.12 5.98
N MET A 265 -27.25 4.89 5.49
CA MET A 265 -26.83 5.18 4.11
C MET A 265 -26.73 3.91 3.28
N ASP A 266 -26.93 4.01 1.96
CA ASP A 266 -26.82 2.90 1.01
C ASP A 266 -25.60 3.04 0.09
N THR A 267 -25.05 1.92 -0.41
CA THR A 267 -23.89 1.96 -1.31
C THR A 267 -24.26 2.24 -2.77
N ARG A 268 -25.51 1.99 -3.15
CA ARG A 268 -26.06 2.15 -4.50
C ARG A 268 -26.87 3.44 -4.62
N THR A 269 -27.63 3.82 -3.61
CA THR A 269 -28.51 5.00 -3.64
C THR A 269 -28.01 6.13 -2.73
N ALA A 270 -28.12 7.36 -3.22
CA ALA A 270 -27.76 8.56 -2.46
C ALA A 270 -28.90 9.00 -1.55
N CYS A 271 -28.54 9.53 -0.37
CA CYS A 271 -29.47 10.11 0.59
C CYS A 271 -29.26 11.62 0.67
N CYS A 272 -30.34 12.39 0.80
CA CYS A 272 -30.23 13.83 1.02
C CYS A 272 -29.72 14.11 2.44
N THR A 273 -28.99 15.21 2.60
CA THR A 273 -28.36 15.56 3.89
C THR A 273 -29.41 15.83 4.97
N GLU A 274 -30.55 16.40 4.62
CA GLU A 274 -31.66 16.70 5.53
C GLU A 274 -32.31 15.43 6.09
N ASP A 275 -32.44 14.38 5.28
CA ASP A 275 -32.98 13.09 5.74
C ASP A 275 -31.97 12.40 6.65
N LEU A 276 -30.69 12.38 6.30
CA LEU A 276 -29.63 11.83 7.15
C LEU A 276 -29.56 12.57 8.49
N ALA A 277 -29.68 13.90 8.48
CA ALA A 277 -29.71 14.72 9.68
C ALA A 277 -30.91 14.38 10.58
N ARG A 278 -32.10 14.19 9.98
CA ARG A 278 -33.31 13.78 10.71
C ARG A 278 -33.17 12.39 11.32
N LEU A 279 -32.64 11.43 10.57
CA LEU A 279 -32.48 10.04 11.00
C LEU A 279 -31.45 9.88 12.12
N THR A 280 -30.41 10.73 12.13
CA THR A 280 -29.31 10.66 13.10
C THR A 280 -29.40 11.68 14.23
N GLY A 281 -30.42 12.56 14.21
CA GLY A 281 -30.56 13.66 15.15
C GLY A 281 -29.47 14.74 15.01
N ALA A 282 -28.76 14.78 13.89
CA ALA A 282 -27.68 15.73 13.65
C ALA A 282 -28.19 17.08 13.14
N HIS A 283 -27.41 18.15 13.37
CA HIS A 283 -27.70 19.45 12.79
C HIS A 283 -27.39 19.45 11.27
N PRO A 284 -28.34 19.77 10.38
CA PRO A 284 -28.17 19.57 8.93
C PRO A 284 -26.94 20.25 8.33
N ARG A 285 -26.70 21.53 8.65
CA ARG A 285 -25.52 22.26 8.15
C ARG A 285 -24.21 21.65 8.63
N SER A 286 -24.16 21.19 9.89
CA SER A 286 -22.95 20.60 10.47
C SER A 286 -22.68 19.22 9.86
N LEU A 287 -23.73 18.44 9.65
CA LEU A 287 -23.64 17.15 8.95
C LEU A 287 -23.15 17.32 7.51
N ALA A 288 -23.62 18.35 6.79
CA ALA A 288 -23.14 18.64 5.44
C ALA A 288 -21.62 18.91 5.40
N VAL A 289 -21.08 19.62 6.40
CA VAL A 289 -19.64 19.87 6.52
C VAL A 289 -18.88 18.55 6.74
N LEU A 290 -19.38 17.71 7.64
CA LEU A 290 -18.79 16.40 7.92
C LEU A 290 -18.83 15.50 6.67
N LEU A 291 -19.96 15.42 5.96
CA LEU A 291 -20.12 14.58 4.77
C LEU A 291 -19.20 15.01 3.62
N ARG A 292 -18.97 16.32 3.42
CA ARG A 292 -17.97 16.79 2.45
C ARG A 292 -16.56 16.35 2.81
N TYR A 293 -16.20 16.41 4.09
CA TYR A 293 -14.90 15.93 4.56
C TYR A 293 -14.79 14.40 4.41
N LEU A 294 -15.85 13.66 4.74
CA LEU A 294 -15.92 12.21 4.57
C LEU A 294 -15.86 11.79 3.09
N ALA A 295 -16.36 12.63 2.18
CA ALA A 295 -16.22 12.44 0.75
C ALA A 295 -14.76 12.61 0.29
N MET A 296 -14.06 13.63 0.81
CA MET A 296 -12.63 13.84 0.55
C MET A 296 -11.78 12.62 0.96
N VAL A 297 -12.10 11.97 2.08
CA VAL A 297 -11.37 10.76 2.55
C VAL A 297 -11.94 9.45 1.95
N GLY A 298 -12.96 9.53 1.10
CA GLY A 298 -13.52 8.39 0.37
C GLY A 298 -14.47 7.48 1.17
N ALA A 299 -14.95 7.88 2.35
CA ALA A 299 -15.91 7.10 3.14
C ALA A 299 -17.35 7.21 2.60
N VAL A 300 -17.66 8.33 1.93
CA VAL A 300 -18.91 8.55 1.19
C VAL A 300 -18.56 9.15 -0.17
N THR A 301 -19.51 9.23 -1.09
CA THR A 301 -19.31 9.94 -2.36
C THR A 301 -20.53 10.78 -2.71
N PRO A 302 -20.36 12.01 -3.22
CA PRO A 302 -21.46 12.83 -3.68
C PRO A 302 -22.21 12.15 -4.83
N ALA A 303 -23.53 12.16 -4.79
CA ALA A 303 -24.37 11.62 -5.83
C ALA A 303 -25.76 12.29 -5.79
N PRO A 304 -26.45 12.43 -6.94
CA PRO A 304 -27.78 13.01 -6.97
C PRO A 304 -28.75 12.15 -6.14
N ALA A 305 -29.40 12.77 -5.17
CA ALA A 305 -30.42 12.12 -4.36
C ALA A 305 -31.81 12.24 -5.02
N PRO A 306 -32.67 11.21 -4.88
CA PRO A 306 -34.04 11.30 -5.39
C PRO A 306 -34.76 12.49 -4.77
N ALA A 307 -35.44 13.27 -5.62
CA ALA A 307 -36.21 14.43 -5.19
C ALA A 307 -37.26 14.04 -4.15
N ARG A 308 -37.38 14.82 -3.07
CA ARG A 308 -38.44 14.63 -2.07
C ARG A 308 -39.80 14.67 -2.76
N THR A 309 -40.60 13.62 -2.61
CA THR A 309 -42.05 13.75 -2.79
C THR A 309 -42.57 14.59 -1.63
N PRO A 310 -43.08 15.82 -1.82
CA PRO A 310 -43.65 16.58 -0.72
C PRO A 310 -44.82 15.79 -0.11
N ALA A 311 -44.87 15.75 1.22
CA ALA A 311 -45.99 15.17 1.95
C ALA A 311 -47.29 15.83 1.46
N ARG A 312 -48.25 15.02 0.98
CA ARG A 312 -49.59 15.49 0.59
C ARG A 312 -50.20 16.26 1.75
N THR A 313 -50.27 17.58 1.63
CA THR A 313 -51.23 18.40 2.39
C THR A 313 -52.64 18.02 1.92
N PRO A 314 -53.64 17.89 2.81
CA PRO A 314 -55.01 17.62 2.40
C PRO A 314 -55.57 18.84 1.67
N SER A 315 -55.96 18.63 0.42
CA SER A 315 -56.58 19.62 -0.47
C SER A 315 -57.97 20.05 0.02
N PRO A 316 -58.40 21.32 -0.14
CA PRO A 316 -59.80 21.62 -0.38
C PRO A 316 -60.09 21.57 -1.90
N ALA A 317 -61.15 20.85 -2.23
CA ALA A 317 -61.65 20.61 -3.57
C ALA A 317 -61.82 21.90 -4.40
N HIS A 318 -61.37 21.87 -5.65
CA HIS A 318 -62.19 22.29 -6.80
C HIS A 318 -61.63 21.74 -8.12
N ASP A 319 -62.53 21.14 -8.89
CA ASP A 319 -62.39 20.74 -10.29
C ASP A 319 -61.95 21.90 -11.18
N THR A 320 -60.93 21.65 -12.01
CA THR A 320 -60.98 21.97 -13.45
C THR A 320 -59.94 21.11 -14.18
N ALA A 321 -60.43 20.41 -15.20
CA ALA A 321 -59.65 19.69 -16.20
C ALA A 321 -58.92 20.65 -17.15
N ASP A 322 -57.94 20.08 -17.88
CA ASP A 322 -57.08 20.66 -18.94
C ASP A 322 -55.84 21.48 -18.51
N ALA A 323 -54.71 20.76 -18.42
CA ALA A 323 -53.37 21.28 -18.67
C ALA A 323 -52.45 20.16 -19.23
N PRO A 324 -51.49 20.46 -20.13
CA PRO A 324 -50.84 19.49 -20.99
C PRO A 324 -49.84 18.58 -20.26
N GLU A 325 -49.66 17.37 -20.79
CA GLU A 325 -48.69 16.34 -20.41
C GLU A 325 -47.23 16.71 -20.78
N GLN A 326 -46.83 17.97 -20.55
CA GLN A 326 -45.48 18.48 -20.81
C GLN A 326 -45.04 19.49 -19.74
N ALA A 327 -45.00 19.04 -18.49
CA ALA A 327 -44.20 19.63 -17.42
C ALA A 327 -44.04 18.61 -16.28
N ARG A 328 -43.40 17.46 -16.56
CA ARG A 328 -42.58 16.83 -15.52
C ARG A 328 -41.36 17.72 -15.36
N GLU A 329 -41.57 18.82 -14.66
CA GLU A 329 -40.52 19.71 -14.17
C GLU A 329 -39.54 18.80 -13.43
N GLN A 330 -38.34 18.64 -13.98
CA GLN A 330 -37.25 17.91 -13.33
C GLN A 330 -37.02 18.63 -12.00
N ALA A 331 -37.57 18.07 -10.93
CA ALA A 331 -37.32 18.57 -9.59
C ALA A 331 -35.80 18.68 -9.42
N PRO A 332 -35.27 19.83 -8.95
CA PRO A 332 -33.84 20.05 -8.90
C PRO A 332 -33.18 18.89 -8.15
N GLU A 333 -32.22 18.24 -8.81
CA GLU A 333 -31.43 17.18 -8.20
C GLU A 333 -30.81 17.73 -6.90
N GLN A 334 -31.19 17.15 -5.77
CA GLN A 334 -30.64 17.57 -4.48
C GLN A 334 -29.26 16.92 -4.31
N GLU A 335 -28.28 17.72 -3.89
CA GLU A 335 -26.96 17.21 -3.53
C GLU A 335 -27.12 16.19 -2.38
N GLY A 336 -26.78 14.93 -2.68
CA GLY A 336 -26.83 13.84 -1.73
C GLY A 336 -25.49 13.12 -1.62
N PHE A 337 -25.45 12.15 -0.71
CA PHE A 337 -24.28 11.31 -0.51
C PHE A 337 -24.69 9.84 -0.47
N ARG A 338 -23.90 8.98 -1.09
CA ARG A 338 -24.01 7.52 -0.95
C ARG A 338 -22.78 6.97 -0.23
N LEU A 339 -22.94 5.83 0.43
CA LEU A 339 -21.88 5.13 1.13
C LEU A 339 -20.90 4.49 0.14
N THR A 340 -19.61 4.47 0.46
CA THR A 340 -18.63 3.67 -0.31
C THR A 340 -18.39 2.33 0.36
N GLU A 341 -17.69 1.41 -0.32
CA GLU A 341 -17.24 0.15 0.29
C GLU A 341 -16.35 0.39 1.52
N LEU A 342 -15.53 1.45 1.51
CA LEU A 342 -14.72 1.85 2.66
C LEU A 342 -15.61 2.26 3.85
N GLY A 343 -16.61 3.12 3.60
CA GLY A 343 -17.55 3.54 4.63
C GLY A 343 -18.42 2.39 5.16
N ALA A 344 -18.74 1.41 4.31
CA ALA A 344 -19.54 0.24 4.67
C ALA A 344 -18.88 -0.66 5.73
N LEU A 345 -17.55 -0.62 5.85
CA LEU A 345 -16.82 -1.30 6.93
C LEU A 345 -17.17 -0.76 8.33
N LEU A 346 -17.80 0.42 8.43
CA LEU A 346 -18.22 1.04 9.69
C LEU A 346 -19.69 0.78 10.05
N ARG A 347 -20.42 -0.04 9.28
CA ARG A 347 -21.76 -0.50 9.65
C ARG A 347 -21.70 -1.40 10.89
N ALA A 348 -22.71 -1.34 11.76
CA ALA A 348 -22.77 -2.21 12.96
C ALA A 348 -22.97 -3.69 12.60
N ASP A 349 -23.84 -3.98 11.63
CA ASP A 349 -24.38 -5.33 11.42
C ASP A 349 -23.62 -6.14 10.35
N THR A 350 -22.39 -5.75 10.02
CA THR A 350 -21.58 -6.46 9.02
C THR A 350 -20.52 -7.35 9.66
N PRO A 351 -20.36 -8.61 9.18
CA PRO A 351 -19.25 -9.46 9.60
C PRO A 351 -17.89 -8.78 9.38
N GLY A 352 -17.12 -8.64 10.45
CA GLY A 352 -15.84 -7.92 10.42
C GLY A 352 -15.96 -6.40 10.37
N SER A 353 -17.04 -5.85 10.94
CA SER A 353 -17.19 -4.42 11.18
C SER A 353 -15.98 -3.82 11.91
N MET A 354 -15.50 -2.69 11.40
CA MET A 354 -14.43 -1.88 12.00
C MET A 354 -14.99 -0.74 12.86
N ARG A 355 -16.32 -0.65 13.04
CA ARG A 355 -16.97 0.36 13.89
C ARG A 355 -16.41 0.37 15.32
N PRO A 356 -16.22 -0.77 16.01
CA PRO A 356 -15.65 -0.77 17.35
C PRO A 356 -14.26 -0.13 17.40
N LEU A 357 -13.39 -0.48 16.44
CA LEU A 357 -12.06 0.10 16.31
C LEU A 357 -12.13 1.62 16.11
N ALA A 358 -12.96 2.11 15.20
CA ALA A 358 -13.11 3.55 14.96
C ALA A 358 -13.58 4.31 16.23
N LEU A 359 -14.47 3.72 17.02
CA LEU A 359 -14.94 4.30 18.28
C LEU A 359 -13.83 4.33 19.35
N MET A 360 -13.01 3.28 19.42
CA MET A 360 -11.89 3.22 20.36
C MET A 360 -10.77 4.21 19.98
N TYR A 361 -10.37 4.23 18.70
CA TYR A 361 -9.30 5.10 18.19
C TYR A 361 -9.64 6.59 18.19
N GLY A 362 -10.91 6.96 18.08
CA GLY A 362 -11.36 8.34 18.30
C GLY A 362 -11.87 8.62 19.71
N GLY A 363 -11.75 7.64 20.62
CA GLY A 363 -12.22 7.69 22.00
C GLY A 363 -11.03 7.77 22.97
N PRO A 364 -10.90 6.82 23.92
CA PRO A 364 -9.83 6.84 24.91
C PRO A 364 -8.42 6.89 24.31
N PHE A 365 -8.15 6.11 23.26
CA PHE A 365 -6.83 6.10 22.61
C PHE A 365 -6.52 7.42 21.92
N TYR A 366 -7.52 8.13 21.38
CA TYR A 366 -7.28 9.47 20.85
C TYR A 366 -6.81 10.43 21.95
N ARG A 367 -7.43 10.32 23.14
CA ARG A 367 -7.14 11.21 24.27
C ARG A 367 -5.78 10.94 24.89
N SER A 368 -5.33 9.67 24.96
CA SER A 368 -4.00 9.34 25.50
C SER A 368 -2.88 10.01 24.70
N PHE A 369 -3.02 10.16 23.39
CA PHE A 369 -2.04 10.86 22.55
C PHE A 369 -1.88 12.36 22.88
N SER A 370 -2.81 12.98 23.62
CA SER A 370 -2.62 14.34 24.12
C SER A 370 -1.50 14.46 25.16
N GLY A 371 -1.12 13.36 25.82
CA GLY A 371 -0.01 13.27 26.77
C GLY A 371 1.26 12.65 26.18
N LEU A 372 1.40 12.57 24.85
CA LEU A 372 2.56 11.95 24.21
C LEU A 372 3.89 12.62 24.63
N ASP A 373 3.91 13.93 24.89
CA ASP A 373 5.12 14.62 25.35
C ASP A 373 5.61 14.09 26.71
N HIS A 374 4.67 13.77 27.62
CA HIS A 374 4.98 13.15 28.89
C HIS A 374 5.57 11.75 28.70
N ALA A 375 4.97 10.94 27.84
CA ALA A 375 5.46 9.59 27.57
C ALA A 375 6.88 9.60 26.99
N VAL A 376 7.17 10.53 26.06
CA VAL A 376 8.52 10.69 25.51
C VAL A 376 9.53 11.17 26.56
N ARG A 377 9.13 12.09 27.46
CA ARG A 377 10.02 12.64 28.49
C ARG A 377 10.33 11.67 29.62
N THR A 378 9.37 10.82 29.98
CA THR A 378 9.45 10.00 31.21
C THR A 378 9.56 8.50 30.94
N GLY A 379 9.21 8.06 29.73
CA GLY A 379 9.03 6.65 29.41
C GLY A 379 7.78 6.01 30.02
N GLN A 380 6.92 6.78 30.71
CA GLN A 380 5.68 6.29 31.32
C GLN A 380 4.48 6.42 30.38
N PRO A 381 3.46 5.54 30.44
CA PRO A 381 2.30 5.63 29.56
C PRO A 381 1.54 6.96 29.72
N ALA A 382 1.21 7.59 28.60
CA ALA A 382 0.40 8.82 28.59
C ALA A 382 -1.04 8.57 29.08
N PHE A 383 -1.56 7.35 28.89
CA PHE A 383 -2.89 6.96 29.33
C PHE A 383 -3.07 7.14 30.84
N ASP A 384 -2.11 6.67 31.64
CA ASP A 384 -2.13 6.76 33.10
C ASP A 384 -2.18 8.23 33.57
N LEU A 385 -1.46 9.12 32.89
CA LEU A 385 -1.51 10.55 33.16
C LEU A 385 -2.90 11.15 32.87
N ILE A 386 -3.50 10.79 31.74
CA ILE A 386 -4.77 11.38 31.27
C ILE A 386 -5.98 10.85 32.03
N PHE A 387 -5.98 9.57 32.38
CA PHE A 387 -7.10 8.89 33.03
C PHE A 387 -6.89 8.63 34.53
N GLY A 388 -5.68 8.84 35.05
CA GLY A 388 -5.32 8.68 36.46
C GLY A 388 -5.16 7.22 36.93
N GLU A 389 -5.28 6.26 36.02
CA GLU A 389 -5.20 4.82 36.27
C GLU A 389 -4.76 4.08 35.01
N ASN A 390 -4.34 2.82 35.16
CA ASN A 390 -3.93 1.96 34.04
C ASN A 390 -5.13 1.71 33.09
N HIS A 391 -4.85 1.65 31.78
CA HIS A 391 -5.82 1.33 30.74
C HIS A 391 -6.74 0.13 31.02
N PHE A 392 -6.22 -0.96 31.60
CA PHE A 392 -7.03 -2.15 31.89
C PHE A 392 -8.05 -1.86 32.99
N ASP A 393 -7.62 -1.20 34.05
CA ASP A 393 -8.48 -0.83 35.18
C ASP A 393 -9.54 0.18 34.72
N HIS A 394 -9.15 1.15 33.89
CA HIS A 394 -10.07 2.13 33.34
C HIS A 394 -11.21 1.48 32.54
N PHE A 395 -10.88 0.53 31.64
CA PHE A 395 -11.87 -0.17 30.84
C PHE A 395 -12.76 -1.09 31.69
N ALA A 396 -12.20 -1.75 32.70
CA ALA A 396 -12.95 -2.64 33.57
C ALA A 396 -14.03 -1.94 34.42
N ARG A 397 -13.91 -0.62 34.65
CA ARG A 397 -14.88 0.17 35.44
C ARG A 397 -16.18 0.46 34.70
N ASP A 398 -16.13 0.51 33.37
CA ASP A 398 -17.28 0.79 32.52
C ASP A 398 -17.61 -0.43 31.65
N PRO A 399 -18.71 -1.16 31.93
CA PRO A 399 -19.11 -2.32 31.16
C PRO A 399 -19.29 -2.05 29.65
N GLU A 400 -19.74 -0.85 29.26
CA GLU A 400 -19.88 -0.48 27.85
C GLU A 400 -18.53 -0.33 27.18
N LEU A 401 -17.57 0.29 27.89
CA LEU A 401 -16.21 0.50 27.40
C LEU A 401 -15.41 -0.81 27.35
N ALA A 402 -15.51 -1.66 28.36
CA ALA A 402 -14.97 -3.03 28.34
C ALA A 402 -15.51 -3.81 27.14
N SER A 403 -16.82 -3.76 26.93
CA SER A 403 -17.45 -4.43 25.78
C SER A 403 -17.01 -3.85 24.44
N LEU A 404 -16.82 -2.53 24.35
CA LEU A 404 -16.28 -1.87 23.16
C LEU A 404 -14.84 -2.31 22.89
N PHE A 405 -13.99 -2.39 23.92
CA PHE A 405 -12.63 -2.88 23.81
C PHE A 405 -12.60 -4.32 23.31
N ASP A 406 -13.39 -5.21 23.90
CA ASP A 406 -13.51 -6.60 23.48
C ASP A 406 -13.91 -6.72 22.00
N ARG A 407 -14.92 -5.95 21.56
CA ARG A 407 -15.35 -5.92 20.15
C ARG A 407 -14.27 -5.34 19.23
N SER A 408 -13.48 -4.37 19.69
CA SER A 408 -12.38 -3.77 18.93
C SER A 408 -11.24 -4.76 18.74
N MET A 409 -10.92 -5.53 19.78
CA MET A 409 -9.95 -6.62 19.68
C MET A 409 -10.45 -7.70 18.72
N ALA A 410 -11.74 -8.07 18.79
CA ALA A 410 -12.32 -9.05 17.88
C ALA A 410 -12.34 -8.59 16.41
N ALA A 411 -12.54 -7.29 16.13
CA ALA A 411 -12.42 -6.75 14.77
C ALA A 411 -10.99 -6.88 14.20
N SER A 412 -9.98 -6.96 15.09
CA SER A 412 -8.58 -7.17 14.73
C SER A 412 -8.23 -8.65 14.49
N SER A 413 -9.16 -9.58 14.74
CA SER A 413 -8.97 -11.04 14.55
C SER A 413 -8.62 -11.47 13.13
N ARG A 414 -8.91 -10.62 12.12
CA ARG A 414 -8.47 -10.84 10.72
C ARG A 414 -6.96 -11.04 10.60
N MET A 415 -6.18 -10.47 11.53
CA MET A 415 -4.74 -10.71 11.67
C MET A 415 -4.41 -12.21 11.74
N PHE A 416 -5.25 -13.01 12.39
CA PHE A 416 -5.01 -14.43 12.62
C PHE A 416 -5.55 -15.33 11.51
N GLN A 417 -6.22 -14.79 10.49
CA GLN A 417 -6.87 -15.59 9.46
C GLN A 417 -5.96 -16.62 8.77
N PRO A 418 -4.66 -16.35 8.50
CA PRO A 418 -3.77 -17.35 7.91
C PRO A 418 -3.22 -18.40 8.89
N LEU A 419 -3.30 -18.17 10.21
CA LEU A 419 -2.67 -19.03 11.22
C LEU A 419 -3.15 -20.49 11.19
N PRO A 420 -4.45 -20.80 10.99
CA PRO A 420 -4.88 -22.18 10.81
C PRO A 420 -4.16 -22.92 9.67
N ALA A 421 -3.73 -22.23 8.62
CA ALA A 421 -3.00 -22.83 7.50
C ALA A 421 -1.47 -22.82 7.70
N HIS A 422 -0.97 -22.26 8.81
CA HIS A 422 0.46 -22.23 9.08
C HIS A 422 1.03 -23.66 9.13
N PRO A 423 2.21 -23.94 8.53
CA PRO A 423 2.74 -25.31 8.41
C PRO A 423 2.82 -26.09 9.72
N VAL A 424 3.21 -25.43 10.82
CA VAL A 424 3.25 -26.04 12.17
C VAL A 424 1.86 -26.47 12.64
N ILE A 425 0.85 -25.62 12.46
CA ILE A 425 -0.53 -25.91 12.86
C ILE A 425 -1.12 -27.01 11.98
N ALA A 426 -0.92 -26.92 10.66
CA ALA A 426 -1.38 -27.92 9.71
C ALA A 426 -0.77 -29.30 9.98
N ALA A 427 0.53 -29.35 10.27
CA ALA A 427 1.22 -30.59 10.64
C ALA A 427 0.67 -31.19 11.95
N ALA A 428 0.47 -30.36 12.98
CA ALA A 428 -0.13 -30.79 14.24
C ALA A 428 -1.56 -31.34 14.04
N ALA A 429 -2.37 -30.70 13.19
CA ALA A 429 -3.73 -31.15 12.88
C ALA A 429 -3.77 -32.49 12.12
N GLN A 430 -2.72 -32.80 11.35
CA GLN A 430 -2.57 -34.04 10.58
C GLN A 430 -1.92 -35.17 11.37
N ALA A 431 -1.44 -34.91 12.60
CA ALA A 431 -0.77 -35.92 13.41
C ALA A 431 -1.65 -37.17 13.65
N PRO A 432 -1.05 -38.38 13.80
CA PRO A 432 -1.81 -39.60 14.05
C PRO A 432 -2.61 -39.54 15.35
N ALA A 433 -2.02 -39.00 16.42
CA ALA A 433 -2.71 -38.71 17.68
C ALA A 433 -3.20 -37.25 17.73
N PRO A 434 -4.27 -36.94 18.48
CA PRO A 434 -4.71 -35.56 18.68
C PRO A 434 -3.60 -34.70 19.29
N ALA A 435 -3.13 -33.70 18.55
CA ALA A 435 -2.13 -32.76 19.02
C ALA A 435 -2.75 -31.66 19.90
N THR A 436 -1.96 -31.14 20.83
CA THR A 436 -2.38 -30.11 21.79
C THR A 436 -1.72 -28.78 21.52
N VAL A 437 -2.54 -27.73 21.35
CA VAL A 437 -2.11 -26.34 21.25
C VAL A 437 -2.24 -25.68 22.63
N VAL A 438 -1.15 -25.13 23.14
CA VAL A 438 -1.10 -24.39 24.40
C VAL A 438 -1.04 -22.89 24.10
N ASP A 439 -2.13 -22.17 24.38
CA ASP A 439 -2.23 -20.72 24.22
C ASP A 439 -1.87 -20.03 25.54
N ILE A 440 -0.69 -19.41 25.60
CA ILE A 440 -0.12 -18.79 26.80
C ILE A 440 -0.53 -17.32 26.83
N ALA A 441 -1.17 -16.91 27.94
CA ALA A 441 -1.81 -15.60 28.06
C ALA A 441 -2.80 -15.34 26.90
N GLY A 442 -3.56 -16.37 26.51
CA GLY A 442 -4.45 -16.35 25.34
C GLY A 442 -5.69 -15.44 25.46
N GLY A 443 -5.78 -14.64 26.53
CA GLY A 443 -6.88 -13.70 26.78
C GLY A 443 -8.24 -14.38 26.76
N ASN A 444 -9.15 -13.91 25.90
CA ASN A 444 -10.49 -14.47 25.74
C ASN A 444 -10.54 -15.74 24.84
N GLY A 445 -9.39 -16.29 24.45
CA GLY A 445 -9.30 -17.52 23.65
C GLY A 445 -9.68 -17.35 22.18
N GLU A 446 -9.60 -16.14 21.64
CA GLU A 446 -9.93 -15.87 20.23
C GLU A 446 -9.06 -16.65 19.25
N LEU A 447 -7.73 -16.60 19.41
CA LEU A 447 -6.80 -17.30 18.53
C LEU A 447 -6.97 -18.82 18.69
N LEU A 448 -6.96 -19.34 19.91
CA LEU A 448 -7.19 -20.75 20.15
C LEU A 448 -8.53 -21.24 19.58
N GLY A 449 -9.60 -20.46 19.72
CA GLY A 449 -10.90 -20.77 19.14
C GLY A 449 -10.85 -20.89 17.63
N LEU A 450 -10.19 -19.94 16.95
CA LEU A 450 -10.00 -20.00 15.50
C LEU A 450 -9.27 -21.28 15.06
N LEU A 451 -8.19 -21.65 15.76
CA LEU A 451 -7.42 -22.86 15.47
C LEU A 451 -8.24 -24.14 15.70
N LEU A 452 -8.95 -24.23 16.82
CA LEU A 452 -9.76 -25.40 17.18
C LEU A 452 -11.01 -25.55 16.30
N THR A 453 -11.61 -24.45 15.84
CA THR A 453 -12.73 -24.49 14.89
C THR A 453 -12.26 -24.95 13.51
N ALA A 454 -11.10 -24.47 13.03
CA ALA A 454 -10.56 -24.88 11.74
C ALA A 454 -10.09 -26.34 11.72
N HIS A 455 -9.60 -26.86 12.85
CA HIS A 455 -9.04 -28.21 12.97
C HIS A 455 -9.71 -29.01 14.09
N PRO A 456 -10.75 -29.81 13.79
CA PRO A 456 -11.53 -30.55 14.80
C PRO A 456 -10.73 -31.56 15.64
N ARG A 457 -9.59 -32.04 15.12
CA ARG A 457 -8.71 -33.02 15.80
C ARG A 457 -7.75 -32.38 16.80
N LEU A 458 -7.56 -31.06 16.77
CA LEU A 458 -6.74 -30.37 17.75
C LEU A 458 -7.45 -30.29 19.10
N ARG A 459 -6.65 -30.37 20.17
CA ARG A 459 -7.05 -30.04 21.55
C ARG A 459 -6.37 -28.73 21.97
N GLY A 460 -7.00 -28.02 22.89
CA GLY A 460 -6.49 -26.75 23.41
C GLY A 460 -6.16 -26.81 24.88
N VAL A 461 -5.17 -26.04 25.31
CA VAL A 461 -4.99 -25.63 26.70
C VAL A 461 -4.83 -24.11 26.69
N LEU A 462 -5.68 -23.40 27.42
CA LEU A 462 -5.58 -21.95 27.57
C LEU A 462 -5.09 -21.62 28.98
N LEU A 463 -3.93 -20.96 29.07
CA LEU A 463 -3.37 -20.42 30.31
C LEU A 463 -3.61 -18.91 30.36
N GLU A 464 -4.32 -18.43 31.38
CA GLU A 464 -4.49 -17.00 31.66
C GLU A 464 -4.66 -16.79 33.17
N ARG A 465 -4.62 -15.55 33.62
CA ARG A 465 -4.96 -15.13 34.97
C ARG A 465 -6.42 -15.52 35.31
N PRO A 466 -6.73 -15.71 36.62
CA PRO A 466 -8.05 -16.20 37.04
C PRO A 466 -9.25 -15.41 36.51
N HIS A 467 -9.12 -14.09 36.33
CA HIS A 467 -10.23 -13.24 35.93
C HIS A 467 -10.59 -13.36 34.44
N ALA A 468 -9.64 -13.64 33.52
CA ALA A 468 -9.96 -13.72 32.09
C ALA A 468 -10.33 -15.14 31.62
N VAL A 469 -9.94 -16.18 32.36
CA VAL A 469 -10.31 -17.58 32.05
C VAL A 469 -11.83 -17.78 31.90
N GLY A 470 -12.63 -17.05 32.69
CA GLY A 470 -14.09 -17.11 32.59
C GLY A 470 -14.64 -16.61 31.24
N ALA A 471 -14.04 -15.54 30.69
CA ALA A 471 -14.40 -15.02 29.37
C ALA A 471 -14.01 -16.00 28.25
N ALA A 472 -12.80 -16.59 28.36
CA ALA A 472 -12.33 -17.61 27.42
C ALA A 472 -13.26 -18.83 27.37
N ARG A 473 -13.68 -19.33 28.54
CA ARG A 473 -14.60 -20.47 28.62
C ARG A 473 -15.93 -20.18 27.92
N ARG A 474 -16.52 -19.00 28.13
CA ARG A 474 -17.77 -18.61 27.47
C ARG A 474 -17.60 -18.54 25.95
N ARG A 475 -16.52 -17.92 25.47
CA ARG A 475 -16.25 -17.78 24.03
C ARG A 475 -16.03 -19.12 23.35
N LEU A 476 -15.15 -19.96 23.91
CA LEU A 476 -14.82 -21.26 23.34
C LEU A 476 -16.01 -22.23 23.40
N ALA A 477 -16.85 -22.15 24.43
CA ALA A 477 -18.12 -22.89 24.47
C ALA A 477 -19.07 -22.44 23.36
N ALA A 478 -19.24 -21.13 23.16
CA ALA A 478 -20.07 -20.57 22.08
C ALA A 478 -19.55 -20.96 20.68
N ALA A 479 -18.24 -21.15 20.53
CA ALA A 479 -17.60 -21.64 19.30
C ALA A 479 -17.61 -23.18 19.15
N GLY A 480 -18.26 -23.92 20.05
CA GLY A 480 -18.31 -25.40 20.01
C GLY A 480 -16.98 -26.10 20.30
N CYS A 481 -16.01 -25.38 20.90
CA CYS A 481 -14.67 -25.88 21.20
C CYS A 481 -14.46 -26.18 22.70
N GLY A 482 -15.45 -25.87 23.54
CA GLY A 482 -15.34 -25.89 25.00
C GLY A 482 -14.85 -27.21 25.58
N GLU A 483 -15.37 -28.36 25.13
CA GLU A 483 -14.99 -29.69 25.63
C GLU A 483 -13.60 -30.16 25.18
N ARG A 484 -13.05 -29.52 24.14
CA ARG A 484 -11.71 -29.81 23.61
C ARG A 484 -10.63 -28.93 24.24
N CYS A 485 -11.01 -28.00 25.11
CA CYS A 485 -10.09 -27.07 25.75
C CYS A 485 -10.00 -27.33 27.25
N ASP A 486 -8.78 -27.49 27.76
CA ASP A 486 -8.50 -27.36 29.19
C ASP A 486 -8.22 -25.88 29.52
N TYR A 487 -8.64 -25.43 30.71
CA TYR A 487 -8.53 -24.05 31.14
C TYR A 487 -7.69 -23.98 32.41
N ARG A 488 -6.56 -23.28 32.33
CA ARG A 488 -5.60 -23.14 33.43
C ARG A 488 -5.55 -21.69 33.89
N ALA A 489 -5.88 -21.49 35.16
CA ALA A 489 -5.66 -20.22 35.83
C ALA A 489 -4.23 -20.20 36.40
N GLY A 490 -3.41 -19.24 36.00
CA GLY A 490 -2.01 -19.15 36.44
C GLY A 490 -1.26 -17.98 35.80
N ASP A 491 0.05 -17.94 36.02
CA ASP A 491 0.97 -16.98 35.40
C ASP A 491 1.99 -17.71 34.49
N PHE A 492 2.91 -16.98 33.87
CA PHE A 492 3.92 -17.54 32.96
C PHE A 492 4.80 -18.63 33.59
N ALA A 493 4.90 -18.70 34.93
CA ALA A 493 5.60 -19.79 35.61
C ALA A 493 4.88 -21.14 35.53
N ASP A 494 3.57 -21.12 35.28
CA ASP A 494 2.65 -22.27 35.29
C ASP A 494 2.38 -22.83 33.89
N VAL A 495 3.19 -22.47 32.88
CA VAL A 495 3.06 -22.97 31.51
C VAL A 495 3.04 -24.50 31.52
N PRO A 496 1.94 -25.14 31.05
CA PRO A 496 1.78 -26.57 31.16
C PRO A 496 2.71 -27.31 30.19
N SER A 497 3.31 -28.39 30.65
CA SER A 497 4.12 -29.30 29.80
C SER A 497 3.24 -30.21 28.94
N GLY A 498 3.82 -30.78 27.88
CA GLY A 498 3.16 -31.82 27.07
C GLY A 498 2.32 -31.30 25.91
N GLY A 499 2.41 -30.02 25.58
CA GLY A 499 1.88 -29.46 24.33
C GLY A 499 2.77 -29.79 23.13
N ASP A 500 2.17 -29.78 21.94
CA ASP A 500 2.88 -29.96 20.67
C ASP A 500 3.17 -28.63 20.00
N VAL A 501 2.27 -27.65 20.17
CA VAL A 501 2.45 -26.27 19.70
C VAL A 501 2.13 -25.32 20.85
N TYR A 502 3.05 -24.43 21.15
CA TYR A 502 2.87 -23.34 22.11
C TYR A 502 2.68 -22.04 21.35
N VAL A 503 1.80 -21.18 21.84
CA VAL A 503 1.48 -19.90 21.19
C VAL A 503 1.58 -18.77 22.21
N LEU A 504 2.26 -17.69 21.82
CA LEU A 504 2.23 -16.39 22.47
C LEU A 504 1.77 -15.37 21.42
N SER A 505 0.65 -14.68 21.66
CA SER A 505 0.08 -13.76 20.68
C SER A 505 -0.17 -12.40 21.31
N ARG A 506 0.57 -11.37 20.85
CA ARG A 506 0.53 -10.01 21.42
C ARG A 506 0.77 -10.03 22.93
N VAL A 507 1.87 -10.66 23.32
CA VAL A 507 2.24 -10.82 24.74
C VAL A 507 3.60 -10.20 24.99
N LEU A 508 4.61 -10.56 24.18
CA LEU A 508 5.97 -10.10 24.43
C LEU A 508 6.13 -8.60 24.19
N HIS A 509 5.29 -8.01 23.35
CA HIS A 509 5.31 -6.57 23.13
C HIS A 509 4.88 -5.75 24.36
N ASP A 510 4.19 -6.33 25.35
CA ASP A 510 3.77 -5.63 26.57
C ASP A 510 4.90 -5.49 27.60
N TRP A 511 6.00 -6.23 27.41
CA TRP A 511 7.03 -6.40 28.43
C TRP A 511 8.40 -5.89 27.98
N ASP A 512 9.26 -5.57 28.94
CA ASP A 512 10.68 -5.32 28.68
C ASP A 512 11.44 -6.60 28.33
N ASP A 513 12.71 -6.45 27.95
CA ASP A 513 13.53 -7.57 27.50
C ASP A 513 13.81 -8.60 28.60
N ASP A 514 13.93 -8.18 29.86
CA ASP A 514 14.22 -9.08 30.97
C ASP A 514 13.02 -9.97 31.29
N ARG A 515 11.82 -9.37 31.32
CA ARG A 515 10.58 -10.12 31.49
C ARG A 515 10.26 -10.98 30.26
N CYS A 516 10.53 -10.51 29.04
CA CYS A 516 10.44 -11.35 27.84
C CYS A 516 11.34 -12.59 27.95
N ARG A 517 12.60 -12.44 28.38
CA ARG A 517 13.51 -13.57 28.58
C ARG A 517 12.97 -14.54 29.63
N GLU A 518 12.41 -14.04 30.72
CA GLU A 518 11.81 -14.88 31.76
C GLU A 518 10.63 -15.70 31.21
N ILE A 519 9.68 -15.05 30.53
CA ILE A 519 8.53 -15.70 29.89
C ILE A 519 8.99 -16.78 28.92
N LEU A 520 9.92 -16.44 28.03
CA LEU A 520 10.45 -17.39 27.04
C LEU A 520 11.19 -18.55 27.69
N ARG A 521 11.90 -18.36 28.82
CA ARG A 521 12.55 -19.46 29.58
C ARG A 521 11.51 -20.39 30.20
N HIS A 522 10.40 -19.87 30.69
CA HIS A 522 9.31 -20.72 31.18
C HIS A 522 8.69 -21.56 30.05
N CYS A 523 8.44 -20.93 28.89
CA CYS A 523 7.98 -21.64 27.69
C CYS A 523 8.96 -22.73 27.30
N ALA A 524 10.25 -22.38 27.15
CA ALA A 524 11.31 -23.31 26.82
C ALA A 524 11.28 -24.48 27.81
N ARG A 525 11.29 -24.24 29.12
CA ARG A 525 11.28 -25.29 30.15
C ARG A 525 10.10 -26.26 30.03
N ALA A 526 8.90 -25.75 29.75
CA ALA A 526 7.69 -26.56 29.62
C ALA A 526 7.60 -27.34 28.29
N MET A 527 8.16 -26.79 27.22
CA MET A 527 8.14 -27.39 25.88
C MET A 527 8.90 -28.72 25.83
N PRO A 528 8.26 -29.81 25.38
CA PRO A 528 8.94 -31.02 24.92
C PRO A 528 9.92 -30.72 23.77
N ALA A 529 10.88 -31.61 23.53
CA ALA A 529 11.90 -31.42 22.48
C ALA A 529 11.32 -31.34 21.06
N HIS A 530 10.17 -31.97 20.81
CA HIS A 530 9.49 -31.94 19.52
C HIS A 530 8.57 -30.73 19.32
N ALA A 531 8.31 -29.96 20.39
CA ALA A 531 7.30 -28.92 20.35
C ALA A 531 7.77 -27.66 19.63
N ASP A 532 6.82 -27.01 18.96
CA ASP A 532 7.02 -25.75 18.27
C ASP A 532 6.47 -24.58 19.10
N LEU A 533 7.14 -23.43 19.05
CA LEU A 533 6.64 -22.16 19.60
C LEU A 533 6.31 -21.21 18.45
N LEU A 534 5.08 -20.71 18.42
CA LEU A 534 4.65 -19.65 17.52
C LEU A 534 4.45 -18.37 18.32
N VAL A 535 5.16 -17.31 17.94
CA VAL A 535 5.01 -15.98 18.53
C VAL A 535 4.40 -15.05 17.49
N VAL A 536 3.21 -14.51 17.77
CA VAL A 536 2.49 -13.62 16.86
C VAL A 536 2.59 -12.18 17.37
N GLU A 537 3.35 -11.36 16.65
CA GLU A 537 3.70 -9.98 17.03
C GLU A 537 3.82 -9.09 15.79
N ARG A 538 3.98 -7.77 15.97
CA ARG A 538 4.33 -6.85 14.88
C ARG A 538 5.85 -6.67 14.85
N LEU A 539 6.43 -6.68 13.65
CA LEU A 539 7.88 -6.52 13.50
C LEU A 539 8.21 -5.12 12.99
N LEU A 540 9.14 -4.46 13.67
CA LEU A 540 9.67 -3.19 13.19
C LEU A 540 10.50 -3.41 11.91
N PRO A 541 10.33 -2.57 10.87
CA PRO A 541 11.12 -2.66 9.65
C PRO A 541 12.59 -2.33 9.94
N VAL A 542 13.49 -2.97 9.19
CA VAL A 542 14.96 -2.79 9.32
C VAL A 542 15.43 -1.57 8.51
N ASP A 543 14.76 -1.28 7.40
CA ASP A 543 15.12 -0.26 6.42
C ASP A 543 14.45 1.12 6.67
N GLY A 544 13.67 1.24 7.75
CA GLY A 544 12.91 2.46 8.05
C GLY A 544 11.76 2.73 7.09
N SER A 545 11.33 1.72 6.31
CA SER A 545 10.13 1.83 5.48
C SER A 545 8.88 2.17 6.33
N PRO A 546 7.91 2.91 5.77
CA PRO A 546 6.63 3.14 6.45
C PRO A 546 5.95 1.80 6.78
N SER A 547 5.64 1.57 8.06
CA SER A 547 4.97 0.37 8.52
C SER A 547 3.96 0.71 9.61
N LEU A 548 2.85 -0.02 9.65
CA LEU A 548 1.90 0.06 10.76
C LEU A 548 2.55 -0.35 12.08
N ALA A 549 3.59 -1.20 12.07
CA ALA A 549 4.33 -1.57 13.28
C ALA A 549 4.95 -0.36 13.97
N THR A 550 5.51 0.59 13.22
CA THR A 550 6.08 1.84 13.79
C THR A 550 5.00 2.73 14.41
N ALA A 551 3.85 2.85 13.74
CA ALA A 551 2.72 3.60 14.31
C ALA A 551 2.17 2.90 15.57
N TRP A 552 2.18 1.56 15.59
CA TRP A 552 1.75 0.76 16.71
C TRP A 552 2.70 0.86 17.90
N ASP A 553 4.01 0.92 17.68
CA ASP A 553 5.01 1.12 18.73
C ASP A 553 4.76 2.43 19.49
N LEU A 554 4.46 3.51 18.77
CA LEU A 554 4.04 4.78 19.37
C LEU A 554 2.71 4.65 20.14
N HIS A 555 1.75 3.89 19.60
CA HIS A 555 0.50 3.59 20.30
C HIS A 555 0.75 2.82 21.60
N MET A 556 1.65 1.83 21.59
CA MET A 556 2.01 1.03 22.77
C MET A 556 2.67 1.91 23.83
N LEU A 557 3.61 2.78 23.44
CA LEU A 557 4.22 3.76 24.33
C LEU A 557 3.18 4.65 25.01
N CYS A 558 2.19 5.15 24.26
CA CYS A 558 1.14 6.00 24.81
C CYS A 558 0.19 5.28 25.76
N ASN A 559 -0.16 4.02 25.49
CA ASN A 559 -1.30 3.37 26.14
C ASN A 559 -0.93 2.35 27.21
N VAL A 560 0.19 1.63 27.05
CA VAL A 560 0.52 0.48 27.92
C VAL A 560 1.99 0.40 28.31
N GLY A 561 2.89 1.15 27.66
CA GLY A 561 4.34 1.15 27.95
C GLY A 561 5.13 0.01 27.30
N GLY A 562 4.47 -0.79 26.46
CA GLY A 562 5.09 -1.86 25.68
C GLY A 562 5.98 -1.35 24.54
N ARG A 563 6.62 -2.27 23.83
CA ARG A 563 7.47 -1.99 22.66
C ARG A 563 7.36 -3.07 21.59
N GLU A 564 7.31 -2.63 20.34
CA GLU A 564 7.49 -3.50 19.18
C GLU A 564 8.99 -3.73 18.94
N ARG A 565 9.35 -4.87 18.35
CA ARG A 565 10.75 -5.26 18.16
C ARG A 565 11.02 -5.74 16.74
N ARG A 566 12.28 -5.70 16.34
CA ARG A 566 12.75 -6.26 15.06
C ARG A 566 12.88 -7.77 15.15
N ALA A 567 12.88 -8.44 14.00
CA ALA A 567 13.09 -9.89 13.90
C ALA A 567 14.42 -10.35 14.54
N ASP A 568 15.51 -9.59 14.32
CA ASP A 568 16.83 -9.90 14.87
C ASP A 568 16.88 -9.73 16.40
N HIS A 569 16.11 -8.78 16.94
CA HIS A 569 15.95 -8.63 18.39
C HIS A 569 15.18 -9.80 19.00
N TYR A 570 14.06 -10.22 18.40
CA TYR A 570 13.36 -11.44 18.82
C TYR A 570 14.27 -12.67 18.74
N ALA A 571 15.07 -12.81 17.69
CA ALA A 571 16.03 -13.91 17.57
C ALA A 571 17.02 -13.96 18.75
N ARG A 572 17.50 -12.81 19.24
CA ARG A 572 18.35 -12.72 20.43
C ARG A 572 17.60 -13.11 21.70
N LEU A 573 16.36 -12.63 21.88
CA LEU A 573 15.52 -13.00 23.04
C LEU A 573 15.24 -14.51 23.08
N PHE A 574 14.98 -15.13 21.92
CA PHE A 574 14.83 -16.59 21.81
C PHE A 574 16.13 -17.29 22.21
N ALA A 575 17.27 -16.86 21.67
CA ALA A 575 18.57 -17.46 21.98
C ALA A 575 18.91 -17.39 23.48
N ASP A 576 18.68 -16.23 24.12
CA ASP A 576 18.89 -16.01 25.56
C ASP A 576 18.00 -16.92 26.46
N ALA A 577 16.94 -17.49 25.89
CA ALA A 577 16.01 -18.40 26.54
C ALA A 577 16.23 -19.88 26.17
N GLY A 578 17.26 -20.21 25.38
CA GLY A 578 17.51 -21.57 24.91
C GLY A 578 16.58 -22.02 23.78
N LEU A 579 16.04 -21.06 23.02
CA LEU A 579 15.21 -21.28 21.84
C LEU A 579 15.97 -20.81 20.59
N GLN A 580 15.65 -21.40 19.44
CA GLN A 580 16.19 -21.04 18.14
C GLN A 580 15.04 -20.57 17.25
N LEU A 581 15.17 -19.37 16.67
CA LEU A 581 14.26 -18.90 15.62
C LEU A 581 14.51 -19.72 14.35
N VAL A 582 13.48 -20.40 13.87
CA VAL A 582 13.47 -21.18 12.62
C VAL A 582 13.19 -20.28 11.42
N GLY A 583 12.26 -19.32 11.59
CA GLY A 583 11.90 -18.36 10.56
C GLY A 583 10.70 -17.51 10.99
N HIS A 584 10.23 -16.66 10.08
CA HIS A 584 8.99 -15.91 10.28
C HIS A 584 8.26 -15.70 8.95
N SER A 585 6.94 -15.48 9.03
CA SER A 585 6.12 -15.19 7.85
C SER A 585 5.13 -14.04 8.15
N PRO A 586 4.78 -13.23 7.12
CA PRO A 586 3.87 -12.11 7.30
C PRO A 586 2.41 -12.58 7.46
N LEU A 587 1.63 -11.77 8.18
CA LEU A 587 0.19 -11.89 8.38
C LEU A 587 -0.48 -10.56 8.01
N PRO A 588 -1.82 -10.55 7.80
CA PRO A 588 -2.56 -9.31 7.59
C PRO A 588 -2.30 -8.27 8.69
N LEU A 589 -2.48 -7.00 8.33
CA LEU A 589 -2.29 -5.86 9.22
C LEU A 589 -0.86 -5.78 9.77
N ASP A 590 0.20 -6.03 8.98
CA ASP A 590 1.62 -5.96 9.38
C ASP A 590 2.01 -6.79 10.62
N ALA A 591 1.22 -7.83 10.94
CA ALA A 591 1.62 -8.80 11.94
C ALA A 591 2.52 -9.86 11.30
N HIS A 592 3.23 -10.59 12.13
CA HIS A 592 4.08 -11.70 11.73
C HIS A 592 3.90 -12.85 12.71
N VAL A 593 4.07 -14.06 12.21
CA VAL A 593 4.30 -15.24 13.05
C VAL A 593 5.78 -15.60 12.98
N LEU A 594 6.43 -15.56 14.14
CA LEU A 594 7.78 -16.05 14.38
C LEU A 594 7.67 -17.51 14.83
N HIS A 595 8.41 -18.40 14.17
CA HIS A 595 8.45 -19.81 14.49
C HIS A 595 9.78 -20.13 15.18
N ALA A 596 9.73 -20.61 16.42
CA ALA A 596 10.88 -21.00 17.21
C ALA A 596 10.77 -22.45 17.72
N ARG A 597 11.93 -23.05 18.03
CA ARG A 597 12.06 -24.39 18.63
C ARG A 597 13.04 -24.34 19.79
N ARG A 598 13.07 -25.39 20.62
CA ARG A 598 14.19 -25.57 21.56
C ARG A 598 15.49 -25.68 20.79
N ALA A 599 16.50 -24.93 21.24
CA ALA A 599 17.85 -25.07 20.70
C ALA A 599 18.35 -26.50 20.98
N PRO A 600 19.06 -27.13 20.02
CA PRO A 600 19.69 -28.41 20.27
C PRO A 600 20.68 -28.29 21.44
N ALA A 601 20.76 -29.33 22.28
CA ALA A 601 21.71 -29.34 23.37
C ALA A 601 23.13 -29.11 22.81
N PRO A 602 23.95 -28.23 23.42
CA PRO A 602 25.31 -28.02 22.96
C PRO A 602 26.08 -29.33 23.02
N ASP A 603 26.75 -29.68 21.93
CA ASP A 603 27.53 -30.90 21.80
C ASP A 603 28.58 -30.97 22.94
N PRO A 604 28.66 -32.08 23.70
CA PRO A 604 29.53 -32.17 24.88
C PRO A 604 31.03 -32.01 24.60
N VAL A 605 31.43 -31.92 23.33
CA VAL A 605 32.83 -31.80 22.89
C VAL A 605 33.38 -30.37 23.04
N THR A 606 32.54 -29.34 23.13
CA THR A 606 33.01 -27.92 23.17
C THR A 606 33.32 -27.38 24.58
N ARG A 607 33.23 -28.19 25.65
CA ARG A 607 33.61 -27.79 27.02
C ARG A 607 35.02 -28.22 27.46
N ARG A 608 35.88 -28.66 26.54
CA ARG A 608 37.31 -28.91 26.81
C ARG A 608 38.18 -28.15 25.83
N SER A 609 38.38 -26.87 26.11
CA SER A 609 39.48 -26.06 25.57
C SER A 609 39.71 -24.86 26.46
#